data_AF-A0AAQ0A790-F1
#
_entry.id   AF-A0AAQ0A790-F1
#
_cell.length_a   1.000
_cell.length_b   1.000
_cell.length_c   1.000
_cell.angle_alpha   90.00
_cell.angle_beta   90.00
_cell.angle_gamma   90.00
#
_symmetry.space_group_name_H-M   'P 1'
#
loop_
_entity.id
_entity.type
_entity.pdbx_description
1 polymer ?
#
loop_
_entity_poly.entity_id
_entity_poly.type
_entity_poly.pdbx_seq_one_letter_code
_entity_poly.pdbx_strand_id
1 'polypeptide(L)' 'MKEPAEIGFLSSVKKAECTGKAVVGDKLDLYFEVSRYKRGFLFGKGTASVNGKPAVKAEIGIFMEQSESGGED' A
#
# COMPACT_ATOMS: atom_id res chain seq x y z
N MET A 1 -3.47 -26.03 0.61
CA MET A 1 -3.85 -25.09 1.67
C MET A 1 -3.86 -23.70 1.05
N LYS A 2 -4.98 -22.98 1.09
CA LYS A 2 -4.98 -21.53 0.80
C LYS A 2 -4.66 -20.85 2.12
N GLU A 3 -3.65 -19.99 2.14
CA GLU A 3 -3.47 -19.09 3.27
C GLU A 3 -4.71 -18.20 3.38
N PRO A 4 -5.23 -17.94 4.60
CA PRO A 4 -6.31 -17.00 4.78
C PRO A 4 -5.87 -15.65 4.19
N ALA A 5 -6.73 -15.05 3.37
CA ALA A 5 -6.43 -13.75 2.78
C ALA A 5 -6.39 -12.70 3.89
N GLU A 6 -5.21 -12.21 4.23
CA GLU A 6 -5.04 -11.09 5.15
C GLU A 6 -5.63 -9.82 4.52
N ILE A 7 -6.56 -9.17 5.22
CA ILE A 7 -7.18 -7.93 4.74
C ILE A 7 -6.39 -6.74 5.28
N GLY A 8 -5.90 -5.90 4.35
CA GLY A 8 -5.27 -4.63 4.66
C GLY A 8 -6.23 -3.45 4.44
N PHE A 9 -6.48 -2.66 5.48
CA PHE A 9 -7.27 -1.44 5.42
C PHE A 9 -6.35 -0.21 5.30
N LEU A 10 -6.57 0.63 4.28
CA LEU A 10 -5.87 1.91 4.16
C LEU A 10 -6.22 2.81 5.35
N SER A 11 -5.25 3.05 6.24
CA SER A 11 -5.48 3.79 7.49
C SER A 11 -5.05 5.25 7.41
N SER A 12 -4.09 5.58 6.53
CA SER A 12 -3.72 6.97 6.27
C SER A 12 -3.00 7.16 4.93
N VAL A 13 -3.16 8.34 4.36
CA VAL A 13 -2.38 8.85 3.23
C VAL A 13 -1.92 10.26 3.60
N LYS A 14 -0.61 10.50 3.56
CA LYS A 14 0.01 11.79 3.92
C LYS A 14 0.98 12.22 2.85
N LYS A 15 1.18 13.54 2.73
CA LYS A 15 2.12 14.16 1.78
C LYS A 15 1.98 13.61 0.37
N ALA A 16 0.74 13.34 -0.05
CA ALA A 16 0.46 12.89 -1.40
C ALA A 16 0.71 14.04 -2.36
N GLU A 17 1.64 13.83 -3.28
CA GLU A 17 1.94 14.78 -4.35
C GLU A 17 1.79 14.06 -5.69
N CYS A 18 1.06 14.69 -6.60
CA CYS A 18 0.80 14.19 -7.94
C CYS A 18 1.35 15.21 -8.95
N THR A 19 2.36 14.81 -9.70
CA THR A 19 3.06 15.66 -10.67
C THR A 19 2.85 15.19 -12.11
N GLY A 20 2.20 14.04 -12.30
CA GLY A 20 1.92 13.46 -13.61
C GLY A 20 0.56 12.78 -13.65
N LYS A 21 0.02 12.60 -14.86
CA LYS A 21 -1.25 11.92 -15.09
C LYS A 21 -1.01 10.68 -15.95
N ALA A 22 -1.62 9.56 -15.57
CA ALA A 22 -1.70 8.38 -16.43
C ALA A 22 -2.91 8.51 -17.36
N VAL A 23 -2.73 8.10 -18.62
CA VAL A 23 -3.79 7.99 -19.62
C VAL A 23 -3.85 6.57 -20.20
N VAL A 24 -4.92 6.28 -20.95
CA VAL A 24 -5.08 4.96 -21.60
C VAL A 24 -3.86 4.67 -22.48
N GLY A 25 -3.26 3.49 -22.28
CA GLY A 25 -2.06 3.05 -23.00
C GLY A 25 -0.75 3.27 -22.23
N ASP A 26 -0.76 4.06 -21.15
CA ASP A 26 0.42 4.23 -20.32
C ASP A 26 0.76 2.98 -19.51
N LYS A 27 2.06 2.75 -19.32
CA LYS A 27 2.54 1.81 -18.29
C LYS A 27 2.66 2.54 -16.96
N LEU A 28 1.94 2.04 -15.96
CA LEU A 28 2.03 2.50 -14.57
C LEU A 28 2.86 1.50 -13.76
N ASP A 29 3.98 1.96 -13.20
CA ASP A 29 4.75 1.20 -12.22
C ASP A 29 4.43 1.74 -10.83
N LEU A 30 4.03 0.84 -9.91
CA LEU A 30 3.70 1.15 -8.53
C LEU A 30 4.70 0.47 -7.61
N TYR A 31 5.29 1.24 -6.68
CA TYR A 31 6.23 0.73 -5.69
C TYR A 31 5.80 1.15 -4.30
N PHE A 32 6.01 0.27 -3.34
CA PHE A 32 5.79 0.55 -1.93
C PHE A 32 6.98 0.04 -1.13
N GLU A 33 7.66 0.96 -0.45
CA GLU A 33 8.76 0.64 0.46
C GLU A 33 8.24 0.62 1.89
N VAL A 34 8.21 -0.56 2.51
CA VAL A 34 7.84 -0.72 3.92
C VAL A 34 8.94 -0.12 4.79
N SER A 35 8.59 0.88 5.60
CA SER A 35 9.52 1.51 6.54
C SER A 35 9.29 1.09 7.98
N ARG A 36 8.09 0.60 8.32
CA ARG A 36 7.74 0.16 9.67
C ARG A 36 6.57 -0.82 9.68
N TYR A 37 6.66 -1.86 10.50
CA TYR A 37 5.53 -2.71 10.88
C TYR A 37 5.43 -2.81 12.40
N LYS A 38 4.27 -2.48 12.99
CA LYS A 38 4.07 -2.52 14.44
C LYS A 38 2.59 -2.64 14.80
N ARG A 39 2.24 -3.64 15.62
CA ARG A 39 0.88 -3.82 16.18
C ARG A 39 -0.21 -3.81 15.09
N GLY A 40 0.00 -4.56 14.02
CA GLY A 40 -0.92 -4.60 12.87
C GLY A 40 -0.82 -3.41 11.92
N PHE A 41 -0.09 -2.34 12.25
CA PHE A 41 0.09 -1.21 11.33
C PHE A 41 1.37 -1.33 10.52
N LEU A 42 1.23 -1.31 9.19
CA LEU A 42 2.27 -1.19 8.19
C LEU A 42 2.35 0.28 7.74
N PHE A 43 3.53 0.86 7.76
CA PHE A 43 3.79 2.20 7.21
C PHE A 43 4.89 2.12 6.18
N GLY A 44 4.79 2.97 5.16
CA GLY A 44 5.78 3.02 4.11
C GLY A 44 5.59 4.18 3.17
N LYS A 45 6.46 4.22 2.16
CA LYS A 45 6.43 5.23 1.11
C LYS A 45 5.92 4.60 -0.17
N GLY A 46 4.81 5.10 -0.69
CA GLY A 46 4.30 4.77 -2.01
C GLY A 46 4.89 5.70 -3.07
N THR A 47 5.33 5.15 -4.19
CA THR A 47 5.69 5.91 -5.39
C THR A 47 5.04 5.29 -6.62
N ALA A 48 4.73 6.14 -7.59
CA ALA A 48 4.27 5.71 -8.90
C ALA A 48 5.06 6.41 -10.01
N SER A 49 5.33 5.71 -11.09
CA SER A 49 5.87 6.27 -12.33
C SER A 49 5.02 5.90 -13.54
N VAL A 50 4.89 6.84 -14.47
CA VAL A 50 4.22 6.66 -15.76
C VAL A 50 5.28 6.60 -16.84
N ASN A 51 5.37 5.47 -17.56
CA ASN A 51 6.40 5.22 -18.57
C ASN A 51 7.82 5.52 -18.05
N GLY A 52 8.13 5.07 -16.84
CA GLY A 52 9.43 5.28 -16.17
C GLY A 52 9.68 6.69 -15.61
N LYS A 53 8.75 7.64 -15.77
CA LYS A 53 8.86 9.00 -15.20
C LYS A 53 8.08 9.11 -13.89
N PRO A 54 8.67 9.64 -12.79
CA PRO A 54 7.96 9.83 -11.53
C PRO A 54 6.68 10.66 -11.69
N ALA A 55 5.57 10.18 -11.12
CA ALA A 55 4.27 10.81 -11.23
C ALA A 55 3.58 11.04 -9.88
N VAL A 56 3.78 10.14 -8.91
CA VAL A 56 3.16 10.25 -7.58
C VAL A 56 4.15 9.82 -6.49
N LYS A 57 4.06 10.47 -5.34
CA LYS A 57 4.64 9.99 -4.07
C LYS A 57 3.65 10.21 -2.93
N ALA A 58 3.65 9.33 -1.93
CA ALA A 58 2.87 9.47 -0.70
C ALA A 58 3.50 8.69 0.45
N GLU A 59 3.23 9.10 1.69
CA GLU A 59 3.40 8.26 2.87
C GLU A 59 2.06 7.53 3.11
N ILE A 60 2.09 6.20 3.17
CA ILE A 60 0.91 5.36 3.27
C ILE A 60 0.98 4.53 4.56
N GLY A 61 -0.12 4.51 5.31
CA GLY A 61 -0.34 3.58 6.41
C GLY A 61 -1.44 2.58 6.07
N ILE A 62 -1.23 1.32 6.42
CA ILE A 62 -2.16 0.20 6.23
C ILE A 62 -2.31 -0.49 7.58
N PHE A 63 -3.56 -0.73 8.01
CA PHE A 63 -3.85 -1.60 9.13
C PHE A 63 -4.14 -3.01 8.59
N MET A 64 -3.34 -3.97 9.00
CA MET A 64 -3.49 -5.38 8.69
C MET A 64 -4.40 -5.99 9.75
N GLU A 65 -5.60 -6.42 9.33
CA GLU A 65 -6.50 -7.18 10.17
C GLU A 65 -5.91 -8.56 10.41
N GLN A 66 -5.76 -8.93 11.68
CA GLN A 66 -5.42 -10.29 12.04
C GLN A 66 -6.71 -11.09 11.99
N SER A 67 -6.81 -12.05 11.06
CA SER A 67 -7.86 -13.05 11.12
C SER A 67 -7.73 -13.79 12.44
N GLU A 68 -8.71 -13.65 13.33
CA GLU A 68 -8.79 -14.49 14.53
C GLU A 68 -8.88 -15.94 14.07
N SER A 69 -7.79 -16.70 14.24
CA SER A 69 -7.89 -18.15 14.29
C SER A 69 -8.72 -18.45 15.53
N GLY A 70 -10.02 -18.72 15.31
CA GLY A 70 -10.98 -19.00 16.35
C GLY A 70 -10.40 -19.96 17.38
N GLY A 71 -10.43 -19.57 18.65
CA GLY A 71 -10.32 -20.53 19.72
C GLY A 71 -11.50 -21.48 19.61
N GLU A 72 -11.23 -22.72 19.23
CA GLU A 72 -12.12 -23.81 19.56
C GLU A 72 -11.83 -24.16 21.03
N ASP A 73 -12.86 -23.98 21.87
CA ASP A 73 -12.94 -24.47 23.25
C ASP A 73 -12.70 -25.99 23.34
#